data_AF-A0A2V7NDW0-F1
#
_entry.id   AF-A0A2V7NDW0-F1
#
_cell.length_a   1.000
_cell.length_b   1.000
_cell.length_c   1.000
_cell.angle_alpha   90.00
_cell.angle_beta   90.00
_cell.angle_gamma   90.00
#
_symmetry.space_group_name_H-M   'P 1'
#
loop_
_entity.id
_entity.type
_entity.pdbx_description
1 polymer ?
#
loop_
_entity_poly.entity_id
_entity_poly.type
_entity_poly.pdbx_seq_one_letter_code
_entity_poly.pdbx_strand_id
1 'polypeptide(L)'
;MPPSKPGDSAKDLLKALAELRDAAHQLQDTTRSIEDNARRLVQSVRTRTDHRAEFAPVRAADFTGLDLDFYARTERELAAAGVRVLGDYEDAAFNRRSPNKRSFYRLGLSDDGTVAASWFVYPAPQPIRCLVLHSWCGDGRVFVTMRGGSESHIPPPPWLHTRRLAAETRTADAVRSHRERVAAAAGAPRSLAGGDELLAARTAEEAMIAEFRSAQGLELFEPMLRKMLGDKFEKRGRPLLDAIRRHPEWWTGERPAPSGGGPDTRPDGSPIGMFLRSRERDGDRAHLTTFGLTLHGLPELQMKRVAANHCRAARFLMDTVARKLLAHVAQLAPSDEPLERRISDVEFPLSRADVSRRGRFVMPGRYPETDEQGPVRVRLVLEGFTRGSDRKRGMLSGLLTAFRSDPELLHVTPPRDHAGTNDAWLRESCRRLGHDAPPPRRLDELETQMQVASRKARETLAEWRERFRSGLPPDQALAIKVGLATTAGRREFVWVRVTDWLQDGTIVGTLESKPRDCPGYECGREMRIAEAEVFDRAFYERAHGMVEHAPTDIVAAEFGIDLQAGGTLAFLGGSP
;
A
#
# COMPACT_ATOMS: atom_id res chain seq x y z
N MET A 1 37.95 -17.26 48.97
CA MET A 1 37.88 -16.69 47.60
C MET A 1 38.02 -15.18 47.74
N PRO A 2 38.97 -14.53 47.06
CA PRO A 2 39.02 -13.08 47.07
C PRO A 2 37.86 -12.51 46.24
N PRO A 3 37.33 -11.31 46.60
CA PRO A 3 36.24 -10.68 45.87
C PRO A 3 36.73 -10.25 44.47
N SER A 4 35.94 -10.56 43.45
CA SER A 4 36.17 -10.12 42.06
C SER A 4 36.31 -8.59 42.00
N LYS A 5 37.34 -8.11 41.30
CA LYS A 5 37.64 -6.68 41.19
C LYS A 5 36.44 -5.92 40.60
N PRO A 6 36.10 -4.71 41.10
CA PRO A 6 34.93 -3.94 40.67
C PRO A 6 34.90 -3.55 39.17
N GLY A 7 36.00 -3.74 38.42
CA GLY A 7 36.07 -3.54 36.98
C GLY A 7 35.54 -4.70 36.12
N ASP A 8 35.50 -5.92 36.65
CA ASP A 8 35.04 -7.11 35.90
C ASP A 8 33.51 -7.18 35.86
N SER A 9 32.83 -6.83 36.96
CA SER A 9 31.37 -6.78 37.04
C SER A 9 30.75 -5.76 36.05
N ALA A 10 31.42 -4.63 35.80
CA ALA A 10 30.96 -3.63 34.84
C ALA A 10 31.13 -4.11 33.38
N LYS A 11 32.20 -4.85 33.07
CA LYS A 11 32.42 -5.46 31.75
C LYS A 11 31.44 -6.59 31.48
N ASP A 12 31.16 -7.42 32.48
CA ASP A 12 30.18 -8.50 32.39
C ASP A 12 28.76 -7.95 32.19
N LEU A 13 28.43 -6.83 32.85
CA LEU A 13 27.16 -6.13 32.66
C LEU A 13 27.02 -5.53 31.25
N LEU A 14 28.09 -4.90 30.72
CA LEU A 14 28.10 -4.35 29.37
C LEU A 14 28.00 -5.44 28.30
N LYS A 15 28.63 -6.60 28.52
CA LYS A 15 28.51 -7.77 27.65
C LYS A 15 27.09 -8.33 27.64
N ALA A 16 26.48 -8.51 28.82
CA ALA A 16 25.10 -8.97 28.94
C ALA A 16 24.10 -8.01 28.29
N LEU A 17 24.34 -6.69 28.36
CA LEU A 17 23.51 -5.68 27.70
C LEU A 17 23.65 -5.70 26.17
N ALA A 18 24.85 -5.98 25.65
CA ALA A 18 25.08 -6.15 24.21
C ALA A 18 24.37 -7.40 23.68
N GLU A 19 24.47 -8.53 24.38
CA GLU A 19 23.79 -9.79 24.02
C GLU A 19 22.26 -9.63 24.02
N LEU A 20 21.71 -8.85 24.96
CA LEU A 20 20.27 -8.60 25.07
C LEU A 20 19.78 -7.62 23.98
N ARG A 21 20.60 -6.64 23.60
CA ARG A 21 20.35 -5.74 22.45
C ARG A 21 20.34 -6.53 21.14
N ASP A 22 21.32 -7.41 20.94
CA ASP A 22 21.41 -8.23 19.74
C ASP A 22 20.24 -9.22 19.66
N ALA A 23 19.81 -9.79 20.80
CA ALA A 23 18.60 -10.60 20.88
C ALA A 23 17.32 -9.79 20.56
N ALA A 24 17.23 -8.53 21.00
CA ALA A 24 16.11 -7.64 20.69
C ALA A 24 16.07 -7.25 19.20
N HIS A 25 17.22 -6.97 18.57
CA HIS A 25 17.32 -6.77 17.13
C HIS A 25 16.93 -8.02 16.36
N GLN A 26 17.43 -9.19 16.76
CA GLN A 26 17.03 -10.47 16.16
C GLN A 26 15.53 -10.73 16.30
N LEU A 27 14.92 -10.41 17.45
CA LEU A 27 13.47 -10.53 17.66
C LEU A 27 12.68 -9.56 16.79
N GLN A 28 13.15 -8.32 16.59
CA GLN A 28 12.50 -7.35 15.72
C GLN A 28 12.65 -7.69 14.24
N ASP A 29 13.83 -8.12 13.79
CA ASP A 29 14.06 -8.58 12.43
C ASP A 29 13.24 -9.85 12.14
N THR A 30 13.14 -10.74 13.14
CA THR A 30 12.27 -11.92 13.06
C THR A 30 10.79 -11.50 12.99
N THR A 31 10.35 -10.53 13.79
CA THR A 31 8.97 -10.05 13.80
C THR A 31 8.60 -9.33 12.49
N ARG A 32 9.48 -8.45 11.98
CA ARG A 32 9.31 -7.77 10.69
C ARG A 32 9.29 -8.78 9.55
N SER A 33 10.17 -9.78 9.59
CA SER A 33 10.18 -10.90 8.63
C SER A 33 8.87 -11.70 8.70
N ILE A 34 8.33 -11.96 9.89
CA ILE A 34 7.02 -12.64 10.07
C ILE A 34 5.89 -11.80 9.47
N GLU A 35 5.84 -10.50 9.73
CA GLU A 35 4.81 -9.60 9.18
C GLU A 35 4.90 -9.47 7.66
N ASP A 36 6.09 -9.32 7.09
CA ASP A 36 6.28 -9.27 5.64
C ASP A 36 5.88 -10.59 4.96
N ASN A 37 6.17 -11.73 5.60
CA ASN A 37 5.76 -13.04 5.13
C ASN A 37 4.24 -13.23 5.25
N ALA A 38 3.64 -12.78 6.34
CA ALA A 38 2.20 -12.79 6.56
C ALA A 38 1.46 -11.92 5.53
N ARG A 39 1.97 -10.70 5.27
CA ARG A 39 1.42 -9.80 4.26
C ARG A 39 1.49 -10.38 2.85
N ARG A 40 2.64 -10.95 2.46
CA ARG A 40 2.80 -11.65 1.17
C ARG A 40 1.87 -12.85 1.06
N LEU A 41 1.67 -13.59 2.16
CA LEU A 41 0.73 -14.71 2.21
C LEU A 41 -0.72 -14.22 2.00
N VAL A 42 -1.14 -13.16 2.68
CA VAL A 42 -2.48 -12.56 2.50
C VAL A 42 -2.68 -12.08 1.08
N GLN A 43 -1.71 -11.34 0.51
CA GLN A 43 -1.76 -10.90 -0.88
C GLN A 43 -1.88 -12.09 -1.84
N SER A 44 -1.09 -13.16 -1.64
CA SER A 44 -1.18 -14.35 -2.49
C SER A 44 -2.54 -15.04 -2.41
N VAL A 45 -3.17 -15.12 -1.23
CA VAL A 45 -4.51 -15.71 -1.10
C VAL A 45 -5.54 -14.80 -1.76
N ARG A 46 -5.47 -13.49 -1.52
CA ARG A 46 -6.37 -12.50 -2.11
C ARG A 46 -6.32 -12.51 -3.64
N THR A 47 -5.12 -12.52 -4.24
CA THR A 47 -4.97 -12.64 -5.70
C THR A 47 -5.63 -13.90 -6.26
N ARG A 48 -5.64 -15.02 -5.52
CA ARG A 48 -6.34 -16.25 -5.93
C ARG A 48 -7.85 -16.19 -5.69
N THR A 49 -8.31 -15.42 -4.72
CA THR A 49 -9.74 -15.15 -4.49
C THR A 49 -10.31 -14.19 -5.54
N ASP A 50 -9.54 -13.18 -5.94
CA ASP A 50 -9.95 -12.16 -6.91
C ASP A 50 -9.70 -12.58 -8.37
N HIS A 51 -9.01 -13.70 -8.61
CA HIS A 51 -8.83 -14.22 -9.96
C HIS A 51 -10.17 -14.62 -10.56
N ARG A 52 -10.36 -14.25 -11.82
CA ARG A 52 -11.49 -14.67 -12.65
C ARG A 52 -10.87 -15.15 -13.95
N ALA A 53 -10.96 -16.45 -14.24
CA ALA A 53 -10.41 -16.97 -15.47
C ALA A 53 -11.17 -16.40 -16.67
N GLU A 54 -10.43 -16.04 -17.71
CA GLU A 54 -11.01 -15.62 -18.98
C GLU A 54 -10.52 -16.58 -20.07
N PHE A 55 -11.29 -17.64 -20.30
CA PHE A 55 -10.92 -18.66 -21.27
C PHE A 55 -11.10 -18.13 -22.70
N ALA A 56 -9.98 -17.90 -23.38
CA ALA A 56 -9.95 -17.48 -24.78
C ALA A 56 -9.52 -18.67 -25.66
N PRO A 57 -10.19 -18.91 -26.80
CA PRO A 57 -9.80 -19.97 -27.72
C PRO A 57 -8.45 -19.66 -28.37
N VAL A 58 -7.61 -20.69 -28.51
CA VAL A 58 -6.27 -20.58 -29.10
C VAL A 58 -5.96 -21.76 -30.00
N ARG A 59 -4.85 -21.70 -30.74
CA ARG A 59 -4.32 -22.85 -31.49
C ARG A 59 -3.02 -23.32 -30.85
N ALA A 60 -2.86 -24.64 -30.68
CA ALA A 60 -1.63 -25.22 -30.15
C ALA A 60 -0.36 -24.78 -30.91
N ALA A 61 -0.47 -24.52 -32.22
CA ALA A 61 0.65 -24.04 -33.06
C ALA A 61 1.19 -22.67 -32.62
N ASP A 62 0.41 -21.88 -31.90
CA ASP A 62 0.80 -20.55 -31.41
C ASP A 62 1.63 -20.62 -30.10
N PHE A 63 2.01 -21.83 -29.65
CA PHE A 63 2.74 -22.08 -28.40
C PHE A 63 4.04 -22.85 -28.65
N THR A 64 5.14 -22.35 -28.07
CA THR A 64 6.45 -23.02 -28.09
C THR A 64 6.64 -23.89 -26.86
N GLY A 65 7.14 -25.12 -27.04
CA GLY A 65 7.51 -26.00 -25.92
C GLY A 65 6.35 -26.77 -25.27
N LEU A 66 5.21 -26.89 -25.95
CA LEU A 66 4.14 -27.78 -25.52
C LEU A 66 4.56 -29.25 -25.64
N ASP A 67 4.18 -30.06 -24.65
CA ASP A 67 4.25 -31.53 -24.72
C ASP A 67 3.09 -32.07 -25.57
N LEU A 68 3.19 -31.90 -26.90
CA LEU A 68 2.14 -32.29 -27.84
C LEU A 68 1.81 -33.79 -27.77
N ASP A 69 2.81 -34.63 -27.44
CA ASP A 69 2.62 -36.08 -27.27
C ASP A 69 1.72 -36.39 -26.09
N PHE A 70 1.89 -35.70 -24.95
CA PHE A 70 0.99 -35.81 -23.81
C PHE A 70 -0.45 -35.41 -24.19
N TYR A 71 -0.62 -34.28 -24.88
CA TYR A 71 -1.95 -33.81 -25.27
C TYR A 71 -2.66 -34.80 -26.21
N ALA A 72 -1.98 -35.26 -27.26
CA ALA A 72 -2.52 -36.20 -28.23
C ALA A 72 -2.79 -37.58 -27.64
N ARG A 73 -1.92 -38.08 -26.76
CA ARG A 73 -2.12 -39.37 -26.08
C ARG A 73 -3.31 -39.32 -25.13
N THR A 74 -3.39 -38.30 -24.29
CA THR A 74 -4.49 -38.13 -23.32
C THR A 74 -5.82 -37.95 -24.04
N GLU A 75 -5.83 -37.21 -25.16
CA GLU A 75 -6.99 -37.07 -26.02
C GLU A 75 -7.51 -38.41 -26.54
N ARG A 76 -6.64 -39.26 -27.11
CA ARG A 76 -7.04 -40.60 -27.58
C ARG A 76 -7.60 -41.47 -26.45
N GLU A 77 -6.97 -41.41 -25.28
CA GLU A 77 -7.41 -42.18 -24.10
C GLU A 77 -8.76 -41.67 -23.56
N LEU A 78 -9.00 -40.36 -23.59
CA LEU A 78 -10.28 -39.75 -23.22
C LEU A 78 -11.38 -40.06 -24.24
N ALA A 79 -11.06 -40.02 -25.54
CA ALA A 79 -11.99 -40.41 -26.60
C ALA A 79 -12.44 -41.88 -26.44
N ALA A 80 -11.51 -42.79 -26.13
CA ALA A 80 -11.84 -44.18 -25.82
C ALA A 80 -12.71 -44.35 -24.56
N ALA A 81 -12.75 -43.34 -23.68
CA ALA A 81 -13.62 -43.29 -22.50
C ALA A 81 -14.92 -42.49 -22.73
N GLY A 82 -15.25 -42.16 -23.98
CA GLY A 82 -16.46 -41.42 -24.36
C GLY A 82 -16.40 -39.94 -24.00
N VAL A 83 -15.23 -39.30 -24.15
CA VAL A 83 -15.02 -37.86 -23.96
C VAL A 83 -14.50 -37.24 -25.25
N ARG A 84 -15.29 -36.35 -25.85
CA ARG A 84 -14.94 -35.61 -27.07
C ARG A 84 -14.18 -34.33 -26.74
N VAL A 85 -13.23 -33.96 -27.59
CA VAL A 85 -12.51 -32.68 -27.47
C VAL A 85 -13.41 -31.53 -27.91
N LEU A 86 -13.33 -30.41 -27.20
CA LEU A 86 -14.04 -29.17 -27.50
C LEU A 86 -13.12 -28.11 -28.10
N GLY A 87 -11.86 -28.04 -27.64
CA GLY A 87 -10.89 -27.09 -28.17
C GLY A 87 -9.72 -26.83 -27.23
N ASP A 88 -8.85 -25.93 -27.70
CA ASP A 88 -7.69 -25.42 -26.98
C ASP A 88 -7.98 -24.01 -26.49
N TYR A 89 -7.63 -23.73 -25.24
CA TYR A 89 -7.94 -22.48 -24.55
C TYR A 89 -6.73 -21.99 -23.75
N GLU A 90 -6.65 -20.68 -23.56
CA GLU A 90 -5.78 -20.04 -22.59
C GLU A 90 -6.61 -19.26 -21.56
N ASP A 91 -6.09 -19.07 -20.36
CA ASP A 91 -6.63 -18.09 -19.42
C ASP A 91 -5.98 -16.72 -19.72
N ALA A 92 -6.69 -15.90 -20.51
CA ALA A 92 -6.25 -14.57 -20.91
C ALA A 92 -6.05 -13.64 -19.70
N ALA A 93 -6.85 -13.80 -18.64
CA ALA A 93 -6.71 -13.01 -17.42
C ALA A 93 -5.42 -13.37 -16.67
N PHE A 94 -5.05 -14.66 -16.63
CA PHE A 94 -3.76 -15.11 -16.09
C PHE A 94 -2.59 -14.60 -16.93
N ASN A 95 -2.69 -14.72 -18.26
CA ASN A 95 -1.64 -14.31 -19.19
C ASN A 95 -1.35 -12.81 -19.11
N ARG A 96 -2.38 -11.95 -18.98
CA ARG A 96 -2.19 -10.49 -18.77
C ARG A 96 -1.38 -10.17 -17.51
N ARG A 97 -1.53 -10.98 -16.45
CA ARG A 97 -0.78 -10.81 -15.18
C ARG A 97 0.61 -11.44 -15.24
N SER A 98 0.83 -12.42 -16.12
CA SER A 98 2.09 -13.14 -16.26
C SER A 98 2.47 -13.31 -17.74
N PRO A 99 2.92 -12.24 -18.43
CA PRO A 99 3.15 -12.27 -19.89
C PRO A 99 4.15 -13.34 -20.33
N ASN A 100 5.11 -13.67 -19.47
CA ASN A 100 6.16 -14.66 -19.72
C ASN A 100 5.73 -16.10 -19.39
N LYS A 101 4.49 -16.32 -18.93
CA LYS A 101 3.94 -17.62 -18.56
C LYS A 101 2.56 -17.76 -19.19
N ARG A 102 2.51 -18.18 -20.47
CA ARG A 102 1.23 -18.44 -21.14
C ARG A 102 0.64 -19.77 -20.67
N SER A 103 -0.62 -19.72 -20.27
CA SER A 103 -1.40 -20.91 -19.93
C SER A 103 -1.94 -21.59 -21.19
N PHE A 104 -2.07 -22.91 -21.16
CA PHE A 104 -2.67 -23.69 -22.23
C PHE A 104 -3.46 -24.86 -21.63
N TYR A 105 -4.71 -24.99 -22.04
CA TYR A 105 -5.65 -26.02 -21.61
C TYR A 105 -6.31 -26.65 -22.82
N ARG A 106 -6.34 -27.98 -22.89
CA ARG A 106 -7.26 -28.68 -23.78
C ARG A 106 -8.48 -29.12 -23.01
N LEU A 107 -9.66 -28.80 -23.53
CA LEU A 107 -10.95 -29.10 -22.90
C LEU A 107 -11.70 -30.18 -23.67
N GLY A 108 -12.42 -31.01 -22.94
CA GLY A 108 -13.30 -32.04 -23.50
C GLY A 108 -14.53 -32.25 -22.63
N LEU A 109 -15.51 -32.95 -23.18
CA LEU A 109 -16.79 -33.23 -22.53
C LEU A 109 -17.24 -34.65 -22.86
N SER A 110 -17.81 -35.37 -21.89
CA SER A 110 -18.36 -36.71 -22.14
C SER A 110 -19.54 -36.67 -23.09
N ASP A 111 -19.82 -37.79 -23.76
CA ASP A 111 -20.92 -37.90 -24.73
C ASP A 111 -22.30 -37.63 -24.09
N ASP A 112 -22.45 -37.96 -22.80
CA ASP A 112 -23.65 -37.66 -22.00
C ASP A 112 -23.67 -36.24 -21.40
N GLY A 113 -22.63 -35.44 -21.64
CA GLY A 113 -22.49 -34.07 -21.15
C GLY A 113 -22.19 -33.92 -19.66
N THR A 114 -21.98 -35.01 -18.92
CA THR A 114 -21.91 -34.99 -17.45
C THR A 114 -20.51 -34.83 -16.87
N VAL A 115 -19.46 -35.13 -17.65
CA VAL A 115 -18.05 -35.08 -17.22
C VAL A 115 -17.27 -34.15 -18.15
N ALA A 116 -16.85 -33.00 -17.63
CA ALA A 116 -15.92 -32.11 -18.30
C ALA A 116 -14.47 -32.50 -17.98
N ALA A 117 -13.64 -32.64 -19.00
CA ALA A 117 -12.21 -32.93 -18.88
C ALA A 117 -11.38 -31.68 -19.22
N SER A 118 -10.30 -31.46 -18.47
CA SER A 118 -9.27 -30.47 -18.76
C SER A 118 -7.92 -31.11 -18.56
N TRP A 119 -7.05 -31.08 -19.57
CA TRP A 119 -5.67 -31.54 -19.41
C TRP A 119 -4.69 -30.49 -19.89
N PHE A 120 -3.60 -30.37 -19.15
CA PHE A 120 -2.60 -29.32 -19.31
C PHE A 120 -1.28 -29.72 -18.68
N VAL A 121 -0.22 -28.98 -18.98
CA VAL A 121 1.10 -29.12 -18.33
C VAL A 121 1.31 -27.95 -17.38
N TYR A 122 1.51 -28.26 -16.10
CA TYR A 122 1.85 -27.27 -15.10
C TYR A 122 3.38 -27.00 -15.11
N PRO A 123 3.81 -25.73 -15.25
CA PRO A 123 5.22 -25.38 -15.32
C PRO A 123 5.87 -25.45 -13.93
N ALA A 124 6.68 -26.48 -13.71
CA ALA A 124 7.52 -26.70 -12.54
C ALA A 124 8.92 -27.17 -13.00
N PRO A 125 9.96 -27.18 -12.14
CA PRO A 125 11.29 -27.66 -12.54
C PRO A 125 11.27 -29.03 -13.23
N GLN A 126 10.32 -29.88 -12.83
CA GLN A 126 9.87 -31.03 -13.61
C GLN A 126 8.41 -30.78 -14.03
N PRO A 127 8.10 -30.65 -15.34
CA PRO A 127 6.75 -30.38 -15.81
C PRO A 127 5.75 -31.44 -15.33
N ILE A 128 4.64 -31.00 -14.74
CA ILE A 128 3.63 -31.90 -14.19
C ILE A 128 2.48 -32.00 -15.19
N ARG A 129 2.20 -33.21 -15.67
CA ARG A 129 1.09 -33.51 -16.58
C ARG A 129 -0.20 -33.67 -15.79
N CYS A 130 -1.17 -32.81 -16.06
CA CYS A 130 -2.41 -32.70 -15.30
C CYS A 130 -3.59 -33.20 -16.13
N LEU A 131 -4.47 -33.99 -15.50
CA LEU A 131 -5.82 -34.29 -15.99
C LEU A 131 -6.80 -33.97 -14.87
N VAL A 132 -7.80 -33.15 -15.16
CA VAL A 132 -8.84 -32.75 -14.21
C VAL A 132 -10.21 -33.04 -14.80
N LEU A 133 -11.05 -33.72 -14.04
CA LEU A 133 -12.42 -34.11 -14.40
C LEU A 133 -13.41 -33.39 -13.47
N HIS A 134 -14.42 -32.76 -14.03
CA HIS A 134 -15.46 -32.02 -13.31
C HIS A 134 -16.85 -32.56 -13.64
N SER A 135 -17.70 -32.66 -12.62
CA SER A 135 -19.14 -32.82 -12.76
C SER A 135 -19.84 -31.87 -11.79
N TRP A 136 -20.82 -31.12 -12.31
CA TRP A 136 -21.69 -30.24 -11.53
C TRP A 136 -23.04 -30.94 -11.32
N CYS A 137 -23.50 -31.05 -10.09
CA CYS A 137 -24.77 -31.70 -9.76
C CYS A 137 -25.90 -30.66 -9.64
N GLY A 138 -27.15 -31.09 -9.91
CA GLY A 138 -28.32 -30.23 -9.82
C GLY A 138 -28.63 -29.70 -8.42
N ASP A 139 -28.05 -30.30 -7.38
CA ASP A 139 -28.16 -29.89 -5.98
C ASP A 139 -27.04 -28.91 -5.54
N GLY A 140 -26.23 -28.42 -6.48
CA GLY A 140 -25.15 -27.46 -6.22
C GLY A 140 -23.81 -28.08 -5.82
N ARG A 141 -23.71 -29.41 -5.64
CA ARG A 141 -22.42 -30.06 -5.39
C ARG A 141 -21.57 -30.10 -6.65
N VAL A 142 -20.26 -29.97 -6.48
CA VAL A 142 -19.29 -30.10 -7.58
C VAL A 142 -18.26 -31.16 -7.23
N PHE A 143 -18.01 -32.08 -8.17
CA PHE A 143 -17.05 -33.15 -8.02
C PHE A 143 -15.85 -32.87 -8.93
N VAL A 144 -14.67 -32.77 -8.34
CA VAL A 144 -13.40 -32.60 -9.07
C VAL A 144 -12.48 -33.78 -8.81
N THR A 145 -12.09 -34.52 -9.85
CA THR A 145 -11.06 -35.57 -9.74
C THR A 145 -9.84 -35.14 -10.53
N MET A 146 -8.66 -35.14 -9.91
CA MET A 146 -7.43 -34.69 -10.56
C MET A 146 -6.31 -35.73 -10.45
N ARG A 147 -5.60 -35.92 -11.56
CA ARG A 147 -4.30 -36.58 -11.66
C ARG A 147 -3.26 -35.51 -11.97
N GLY A 148 -2.21 -35.41 -11.15
CA GLY A 148 -1.23 -34.31 -11.25
C GLY A 148 -1.69 -33.00 -10.60
N GLY A 149 -0.92 -31.93 -10.82
CA GLY A 149 -1.15 -30.57 -10.29
C GLY A 149 -0.56 -30.33 -8.90
N SER A 150 -0.65 -29.11 -8.38
CA SER A 150 -0.27 -28.74 -7.01
C SER A 150 -1.47 -28.76 -6.07
N GLU A 151 -1.31 -29.24 -4.84
CA GLU A 151 -2.37 -29.15 -3.83
C GLU A 151 -2.54 -27.69 -3.37
N SER A 152 -3.79 -27.22 -3.29
CA SER A 152 -4.11 -25.97 -2.60
C SER A 152 -4.26 -26.24 -1.12
N HIS A 153 -3.55 -25.49 -0.29
CA HIS A 153 -3.77 -25.48 1.16
C HIS A 153 -4.94 -24.60 1.57
N ILE A 154 -5.45 -23.72 0.67
CA ILE A 154 -6.63 -22.88 0.95
C ILE A 154 -7.85 -23.81 1.08
N PRO A 155 -8.64 -23.72 2.16
CA PRO A 155 -9.84 -24.52 2.34
C PRO A 155 -10.79 -24.41 1.14
N PRO A 156 -11.26 -25.54 0.57
CA PRO A 156 -12.31 -25.51 -0.43
C PRO A 156 -13.68 -25.25 0.23
N PRO A 157 -14.66 -24.72 -0.51
CA PRO A 157 -16.05 -24.71 -0.06
C PRO A 157 -16.57 -26.12 0.26
N PRO A 158 -17.52 -26.29 1.20
CA PRO A 158 -18.00 -27.61 1.62
C PRO A 158 -18.72 -28.40 0.50
N TRP A 159 -19.27 -27.70 -0.50
CA TRP A 159 -19.92 -28.30 -1.68
C TRP A 159 -18.94 -28.73 -2.78
N LEU A 160 -17.65 -28.38 -2.67
CA LEU A 160 -16.61 -28.73 -3.63
C LEU A 160 -15.86 -30.00 -3.20
N HIS A 161 -16.24 -31.13 -3.76
CA HIS A 161 -15.65 -32.42 -3.45
C HIS A 161 -14.46 -32.72 -4.37
N THR A 162 -13.25 -32.60 -3.84
CA THR A 162 -12.02 -32.86 -4.60
C THR A 162 -11.42 -34.23 -4.27
N ARG A 163 -11.01 -35.00 -5.27
CA ARG A 163 -10.22 -36.24 -5.12
C ARG A 163 -8.96 -36.15 -5.97
N ARG A 164 -7.82 -36.52 -5.38
CA ARG A 164 -6.54 -36.60 -6.08
C ARG A 164 -6.14 -38.05 -6.29
N LEU A 165 -5.68 -38.35 -7.49
CA LEU A 165 -5.20 -39.67 -7.90
C LEU A 165 -3.67 -39.63 -8.03
N ALA A 166 -3.03 -40.79 -7.90
CA ALA A 166 -1.60 -40.95 -8.13
C ALA A 166 -1.25 -40.58 -9.58
N ALA A 167 -0.05 -40.05 -9.82
CA ALA A 167 0.34 -39.49 -11.12
C ALA A 167 0.33 -40.54 -12.25
N GLU A 168 0.60 -41.78 -11.90
CA GLU A 168 0.64 -42.98 -12.74
C GLU A 168 -0.74 -43.59 -13.04
N THR A 169 -1.81 -43.09 -12.41
CA THR A 169 -3.18 -43.59 -12.64
C THR A 169 -3.54 -43.46 -14.12
N ARG A 170 -3.99 -44.54 -14.77
CA ARG A 170 -4.40 -44.50 -16.18
C ARG A 170 -5.61 -43.61 -16.39
N THR A 171 -5.72 -42.99 -17.56
CA THR A 171 -6.82 -42.05 -17.87
C THR A 171 -8.19 -42.70 -17.77
N ALA A 172 -8.34 -43.92 -18.29
CA ALA A 172 -9.60 -44.68 -18.18
C ALA A 172 -10.00 -44.98 -16.73
N ASP A 173 -9.03 -45.28 -15.86
CA ASP A 173 -9.28 -45.55 -14.44
C ASP A 173 -9.63 -44.25 -13.69
N ALA A 174 -9.04 -43.11 -14.09
CA ALA A 174 -9.40 -41.79 -13.56
C ALA A 174 -10.83 -41.39 -13.92
N VAL A 175 -11.25 -41.60 -15.18
CA VAL A 175 -12.64 -41.34 -15.63
C VAL A 175 -13.62 -42.25 -14.91
N ARG A 176 -13.31 -43.56 -14.80
CA ARG A 176 -14.16 -44.52 -14.08
C ARG A 176 -14.33 -44.14 -12.61
N SER A 177 -13.23 -43.88 -11.92
CA SER A 177 -13.24 -43.48 -10.50
C SER A 177 -14.01 -42.18 -10.27
N HIS A 178 -13.95 -41.24 -11.22
CA HIS A 178 -14.75 -40.02 -11.17
C HIS A 178 -16.25 -40.32 -11.28
N ARG A 179 -16.66 -41.09 -12.29
CA ARG A 179 -18.06 -41.45 -12.52
C ARG A 179 -18.66 -42.24 -11.35
N GLU A 180 -17.94 -43.23 -10.84
CA GLU A 180 -18.36 -44.02 -9.67
C GLU A 180 -18.59 -43.12 -8.44
N ARG A 181 -17.73 -42.13 -8.23
CA ARG A 181 -17.86 -41.18 -7.12
C ARG A 181 -19.05 -40.24 -7.28
N VAL A 182 -19.31 -39.75 -8.48
CA VAL A 182 -20.47 -38.88 -8.77
C VAL A 182 -21.76 -39.68 -8.59
N ALA A 183 -21.83 -40.90 -9.13
CA ALA A 183 -22.99 -41.78 -9.00
C ALA A 183 -23.31 -42.13 -7.55
N ALA A 184 -22.29 -42.38 -6.72
CA ALA A 184 -22.47 -42.72 -5.31
C ALA A 184 -23.03 -41.57 -4.45
N ALA A 185 -22.92 -40.31 -4.91
CA ALA A 185 -23.31 -39.14 -4.12
C ALA A 185 -24.82 -38.82 -4.16
N ALA A 186 -25.64 -39.56 -4.91
CA ALA A 186 -27.10 -39.38 -5.05
C ALA A 186 -27.58 -38.03 -5.64
N GLY A 187 -26.69 -37.20 -6.19
CA GLY A 187 -27.03 -35.98 -6.93
C GLY A 187 -26.89 -36.19 -8.44
N ALA A 188 -27.96 -35.95 -9.21
CA ALA A 188 -27.91 -36.08 -10.66
C ALA A 188 -26.93 -35.06 -11.26
N PRO A 189 -25.89 -35.49 -12.01
CA PRO A 189 -24.99 -34.57 -12.69
C PRO A 189 -25.77 -33.84 -13.79
N ARG A 190 -25.52 -32.54 -13.91
CA ARG A 190 -26.04 -31.70 -14.97
C ARG A 190 -25.39 -32.11 -16.29
N SER A 191 -26.20 -32.34 -17.31
CA SER A 191 -25.72 -32.55 -18.68
C SER A 191 -25.47 -31.18 -19.32
N LEU A 192 -24.28 -31.00 -19.90
CA LEU A 192 -23.86 -29.81 -20.64
C LEU A 192 -23.94 -30.09 -22.14
N ALA A 193 -24.43 -29.15 -22.94
CA ALA A 193 -24.58 -29.31 -24.38
C ALA A 193 -23.24 -29.18 -25.16
N GLY A 194 -22.28 -28.40 -24.63
CA GLY A 194 -21.04 -28.12 -25.35
C GLY A 194 -20.08 -27.17 -24.61
N GLY A 195 -19.17 -26.58 -25.38
CA GLY A 195 -18.08 -25.73 -24.86
C GLY A 195 -18.57 -24.49 -24.12
N ASP A 196 -19.57 -23.80 -24.64
CA ASP A 196 -20.07 -22.57 -24.02
C ASP A 196 -20.68 -22.82 -22.64
N GLU A 197 -21.49 -23.88 -22.50
CA GLU A 197 -22.06 -24.26 -21.20
C GLU A 197 -21.02 -24.79 -20.22
N LEU A 198 -19.97 -25.46 -20.70
CA LEU A 198 -18.83 -25.87 -19.88
C LEU A 198 -18.10 -24.65 -19.34
N LEU A 199 -17.74 -23.70 -20.20
CA LEU A 199 -17.06 -22.48 -19.79
C LEU A 199 -17.93 -21.66 -18.83
N ALA A 200 -19.24 -21.54 -19.09
CA ALA A 200 -20.19 -20.90 -18.18
C ALA A 200 -20.25 -21.61 -16.82
N ALA A 201 -20.26 -22.95 -16.79
CA ALA A 201 -20.23 -23.73 -15.55
C ALA A 201 -18.95 -23.47 -14.74
N ARG A 202 -17.78 -23.39 -15.40
CA ARG A 202 -16.51 -23.06 -14.76
C ARG A 202 -16.48 -21.65 -14.21
N THR A 203 -16.94 -20.67 -14.99
CA THR A 203 -17.01 -19.27 -14.56
C THR A 203 -17.92 -19.11 -13.34
N ALA A 204 -19.07 -19.78 -13.34
CA ALA A 204 -19.99 -19.78 -12.20
C ALA A 204 -19.38 -20.47 -10.96
N GLU A 205 -18.72 -21.62 -11.13
CA GLU A 205 -17.99 -22.30 -10.05
C GLU A 205 -16.91 -21.40 -9.44
N GLU A 206 -16.07 -20.77 -10.28
CA GLU A 206 -15.01 -19.88 -9.81
C GLU A 206 -15.57 -18.67 -9.06
N ALA A 207 -16.68 -18.08 -9.54
CA ALA A 207 -17.37 -17.00 -8.85
C ALA A 207 -17.86 -17.45 -7.46
N MET A 208 -18.51 -18.61 -7.36
CA MET A 208 -18.96 -19.15 -6.07
C MET A 208 -17.80 -19.47 -5.11
N ILE A 209 -16.67 -20.00 -5.62
CA ILE A 209 -15.47 -20.23 -4.81
C ILE A 209 -14.92 -18.88 -4.29
N ALA A 210 -14.87 -17.87 -5.16
CA ALA A 210 -14.39 -16.54 -4.79
C ALA A 210 -15.29 -15.88 -3.75
N GLU A 211 -16.61 -15.92 -3.93
CA GLU A 211 -17.59 -15.42 -2.97
C GLU A 211 -17.48 -16.12 -1.61
N PHE A 212 -17.38 -17.46 -1.60
CA PHE A 212 -17.15 -18.22 -0.39
C PHE A 212 -15.87 -17.77 0.33
N ARG A 213 -14.75 -17.64 -0.39
CA ARG A 213 -13.48 -17.19 0.18
C ARG A 213 -13.56 -15.76 0.70
N SER A 214 -14.18 -14.86 -0.05
CA SER A 214 -14.42 -13.48 0.37
C SER A 214 -15.23 -13.40 1.65
N ALA A 215 -16.27 -14.22 1.78
CA ALA A 215 -17.12 -14.30 2.97
C ALA A 215 -16.37 -14.88 4.20
N GLN A 216 -15.46 -15.83 3.99
CA GLN A 216 -14.63 -16.38 5.07
C GLN A 216 -13.55 -15.41 5.55
N GLY A 217 -13.02 -14.57 4.66
CA GLY A 217 -12.05 -13.54 5.01
C GLY A 217 -10.79 -14.08 5.69
N LEU A 218 -10.46 -13.52 6.86
CA LEU A 218 -9.28 -13.93 7.64
C LEU A 218 -9.40 -15.34 8.24
N GLU A 219 -10.60 -15.88 8.36
CA GLU A 219 -10.81 -17.23 8.92
C GLU A 219 -10.29 -18.34 8.01
N LEU A 220 -9.97 -18.02 6.74
CA LEU A 220 -9.30 -18.96 5.83
C LEU A 220 -7.88 -19.34 6.30
N PHE A 221 -7.20 -18.46 7.02
CA PHE A 221 -5.75 -18.58 7.21
C PHE A 221 -5.36 -19.61 8.26
N GLU A 222 -6.12 -19.77 9.35
CA GLU A 222 -5.82 -20.80 10.36
C GLU A 222 -5.85 -22.23 9.78
N PRO A 223 -6.97 -22.70 9.18
CA PRO A 223 -7.01 -24.04 8.59
C PRO A 223 -6.01 -24.19 7.44
N MET A 224 -5.77 -23.14 6.64
CA MET A 224 -4.75 -23.16 5.59
C MET A 224 -3.35 -23.37 6.15
N LEU A 225 -2.96 -22.61 7.18
CA LEU A 225 -1.64 -22.68 7.79
C LEU A 225 -1.43 -24.01 8.52
N ARG A 226 -2.46 -24.52 9.21
CA ARG A 226 -2.41 -25.85 9.85
C ARG A 226 -2.15 -26.94 8.81
N LYS A 227 -2.87 -26.91 7.68
CA LYS A 227 -2.66 -27.85 6.58
C LYS A 227 -1.27 -27.71 5.95
N MET A 228 -0.81 -26.47 5.72
CA MET A 228 0.46 -26.19 5.07
C MET A 228 1.68 -26.55 5.93
N LEU A 229 1.60 -26.36 7.24
CA LEU A 229 2.75 -26.48 8.15
C LEU A 229 2.72 -27.75 9.00
N GLY A 230 1.57 -28.41 9.14
CA GLY A 230 1.39 -29.58 9.99
C GLY A 230 1.88 -29.30 11.41
N ASP A 231 2.75 -30.17 11.93
CA ASP A 231 3.34 -30.05 13.28
C ASP A 231 4.15 -28.76 13.48
N LYS A 232 4.59 -28.11 12.40
CA LYS A 232 5.31 -26.82 12.47
C LYS A 232 4.37 -25.63 12.65
N PHE A 233 3.05 -25.84 12.69
CA PHE A 233 2.07 -24.77 12.83
C PHE A 233 2.30 -23.96 14.10
N GLU A 234 2.49 -24.59 15.26
CA GLU A 234 2.63 -23.82 16.51
C GLU A 234 3.88 -22.92 16.49
N LYS A 235 4.99 -23.41 15.93
CA LYS A 235 6.25 -22.64 15.88
C LYS A 235 6.31 -21.60 14.75
N ARG A 236 5.75 -21.90 13.58
CA ARG A 236 5.88 -21.07 12.36
C ARG A 236 4.56 -20.49 11.86
N GLY A 237 3.46 -21.20 12.06
CA GLY A 237 2.12 -20.82 11.61
C GLY A 237 1.43 -19.87 12.56
N ARG A 238 1.49 -20.12 13.87
CA ARG A 238 0.88 -19.28 14.91
C ARG A 238 1.36 -17.83 14.84
N PRO A 239 2.68 -17.53 14.73
CA PRO A 239 3.13 -16.15 14.60
C PRO A 239 2.63 -15.45 13.32
N LEU A 240 2.54 -16.20 12.20
CA LEU A 240 1.98 -15.67 10.95
C LEU A 240 0.49 -15.39 11.09
N LEU A 241 -0.27 -16.31 11.69
CA LEU A 241 -1.71 -16.15 11.90
C LEU A 241 -2.00 -14.95 12.81
N ASP A 242 -1.24 -14.78 13.88
CA ASP A 242 -1.38 -13.65 14.80
C ASP A 242 -1.07 -12.32 14.10
N ALA A 243 -0.03 -12.28 13.26
CA ALA A 243 0.26 -11.11 12.43
C ALA A 243 -0.89 -10.79 11.46
N ILE A 244 -1.47 -11.80 10.79
CA ILE A 244 -2.61 -11.60 9.88
C ILE A 244 -3.83 -11.06 10.62
N ARG A 245 -4.15 -11.60 11.81
CA ARG A 245 -5.28 -11.16 12.63
C ARG A 245 -5.10 -9.73 13.16
N ARG A 246 -3.86 -9.29 13.41
CA ARG A 246 -3.56 -7.91 13.79
C ARG A 246 -3.77 -6.90 12.65
N HIS A 247 -3.77 -7.37 11.41
CA HIS A 247 -3.80 -6.52 10.21
C HIS A 247 -4.94 -6.91 9.24
N PRO A 248 -6.22 -6.74 9.65
CA PRO A 248 -7.37 -7.06 8.81
C PRO A 248 -7.41 -6.27 7.50
N GLU A 249 -6.80 -5.09 7.46
CA GLU A 249 -6.69 -4.24 6.26
C GLU A 249 -5.91 -4.89 5.12
N TRP A 250 -5.06 -5.88 5.40
CA TRP A 250 -4.35 -6.61 4.33
C TRP A 250 -5.33 -7.42 3.46
N TRP A 251 -6.47 -7.85 4.00
CA TRP A 251 -7.47 -8.62 3.27
C TRP A 251 -8.39 -7.73 2.44
N THR A 252 -8.88 -6.61 2.98
CA THR A 252 -9.91 -5.76 2.32
C THR A 252 -9.38 -5.00 1.11
N GLY A 253 -8.06 -4.95 0.90
CA GLY A 253 -7.50 -4.20 -0.23
C GLY A 253 -7.53 -2.70 -0.03
N GLU A 254 -8.01 -2.21 1.11
CA GLU A 254 -7.69 -0.88 1.58
C GLU A 254 -6.17 -0.77 1.61
N ARG A 255 -5.63 0.20 0.87
CA ARG A 255 -4.25 0.60 1.07
C ARG A 255 -4.14 0.93 2.56
N PRO A 256 -3.31 0.24 3.36
CA PRO A 256 -2.92 0.82 4.62
C PRO A 256 -2.37 2.21 4.32
N ALA A 257 -2.66 3.19 5.18
CA ALA A 257 -1.88 4.42 5.19
C ALA A 257 -0.40 4.02 5.02
N PRO A 258 0.34 4.61 4.06
CA PRO A 258 1.52 3.98 3.47
C PRO A 258 2.53 3.62 4.55
N SER A 259 2.50 2.36 4.98
CA SER A 259 3.48 1.75 5.86
C SER A 259 4.51 1.06 4.96
N GLY A 260 5.72 1.62 5.04
CA GLY A 260 6.98 1.26 4.40
C GLY A 260 6.98 0.04 3.49
N GLY A 261 7.13 0.28 2.19
CA GLY A 261 7.85 -0.66 1.33
C GLY A 261 9.34 -0.64 1.68
N GLY A 262 9.99 -1.80 1.56
CA GLY A 262 11.45 -1.93 1.67
C GLY A 262 12.20 -1.09 0.63
N PRO A 263 13.55 -1.07 0.69
CA PRO A 263 14.37 -0.07 0.03
C PRO A 263 14.54 -0.43 -1.45
N ASP A 264 13.52 -0.16 -2.25
CA ASP A 264 13.73 0.22 -3.64
C ASP A 264 12.80 1.39 -3.93
N THR A 265 13.46 2.52 -4.21
CA THR A 265 12.98 3.87 -4.47
C THR A 265 11.46 4.06 -4.45
N ARG A 266 10.99 4.81 -3.45
CA ARG A 266 9.67 5.46 -3.49
C ARG A 266 9.48 6.18 -4.84
N PRO A 267 8.24 6.36 -5.33
CA PRO A 267 7.99 7.10 -6.57
C PRO A 267 8.59 8.53 -6.59
N ASP A 268 8.75 9.14 -5.41
CA ASP A 268 9.37 10.47 -5.19
C ASP A 268 10.90 10.41 -4.91
N GLY A 269 11.47 9.20 -4.88
CA GLY A 269 12.86 8.90 -4.55
C GLY A 269 13.28 9.30 -3.13
N SER A 270 12.35 9.61 -2.22
CA SER A 270 12.68 10.07 -0.87
C SER A 270 13.24 8.93 -0.01
N PRO A 271 14.34 9.15 0.73
CA PRO A 271 14.83 8.20 1.73
C PRO A 271 14.02 8.25 3.04
N ILE A 272 13.16 9.26 3.20
CA ILE A 272 12.35 9.43 4.40
C ILE A 272 11.07 8.64 4.23
N GLY A 273 10.89 7.67 5.12
CA GLY A 273 9.74 6.79 5.30
C GLY A 273 8.44 7.51 5.69
N MET A 274 8.55 8.34 6.71
CA MET A 274 7.44 9.01 7.40
C MET A 274 7.99 10.20 8.20
N PHE A 275 7.11 11.13 8.57
CA PHE A 275 7.41 12.14 9.58
C PHE A 275 6.53 11.92 10.81
N LEU A 276 7.15 11.73 11.97
CA LEU A 276 6.46 11.82 13.25
C LEU A 276 6.46 13.28 13.70
N ARG A 277 5.29 13.78 14.09
CA ARG A 277 5.14 15.11 14.66
C ARG A 277 4.71 15.01 16.11
N SER A 278 5.45 15.65 17.00
CA SER A 278 5.01 15.97 18.36
C SER A 278 4.89 17.49 18.52
N ARG A 279 4.22 17.93 19.57
CA ARG A 279 4.06 19.36 19.90
C ARG A 279 4.53 19.63 21.33
N GLU A 280 4.99 20.85 21.57
CA GLU A 280 5.20 21.35 22.93
C GLU A 280 3.85 21.47 23.66
N ARG A 281 3.89 21.64 24.99
CA ARG A 281 2.70 21.61 25.86
C ARG A 281 1.67 22.71 25.52
N ASP A 282 2.13 23.84 24.98
CA ASP A 282 1.28 24.94 24.53
C ASP A 282 0.69 24.73 23.12
N GLY A 283 1.15 23.71 22.38
CA GLY A 283 0.67 23.37 21.03
C GLY A 283 1.26 24.21 19.89
N ASP A 284 1.91 25.34 20.18
CA ASP A 284 2.34 26.33 19.18
C ASP A 284 3.68 25.98 18.50
N ARG A 285 4.45 25.08 19.12
CA ARG A 285 5.72 24.57 18.58
C ARG A 285 5.64 23.08 18.28
N ALA A 286 6.14 22.69 17.12
CA ALA A 286 6.21 21.31 16.66
C ALA A 286 7.66 20.80 16.65
N HIS A 287 7.82 19.51 16.94
CA HIS A 287 9.04 18.77 16.63
C HIS A 287 8.70 17.78 15.52
N LEU A 288 9.54 17.75 14.48
CA LEU A 288 9.41 16.84 13.37
C LEU A 288 10.59 15.88 13.38
N THR A 289 10.31 14.59 13.45
CA THR A 289 11.31 13.52 13.37
C THR A 289 11.07 12.71 12.11
N THR A 290 12.12 12.40 11.36
CA THR A 290 12.01 11.45 10.24
C THR A 290 11.88 10.03 10.77
N PHE A 291 11.38 9.16 9.91
CA PHE A 291 11.49 7.73 10.08
C PHE A 291 11.85 7.15 8.72
N GLY A 292 12.85 6.28 8.62
CA GLY A 292 13.26 5.61 7.39
C GLY A 292 14.75 5.74 7.09
N LEU A 293 15.45 6.73 7.65
CA LEU A 293 16.91 6.84 7.48
C LEU A 293 17.66 5.71 8.19
N THR A 294 17.09 5.20 9.27
CA THR A 294 17.57 3.99 9.94
C THR A 294 17.57 2.76 9.03
N LEU A 295 16.67 2.68 8.05
CA LEU A 295 16.68 1.61 7.03
C LEU A 295 17.85 1.74 6.06
N HIS A 296 18.47 2.91 6.00
CA HIS A 296 19.69 3.19 5.24
C HIS A 296 20.93 3.24 6.14
N GLY A 297 20.83 2.78 7.39
CA GLY A 297 21.95 2.77 8.34
C GLY A 297 22.34 4.14 8.90
N LEU A 298 21.43 5.12 8.86
CA LEU A 298 21.67 6.48 9.37
C LEU A 298 20.75 6.82 10.56
N PRO A 299 21.18 7.68 11.50
CA PRO A 299 20.28 8.25 12.51
C PRO A 299 19.13 9.03 11.86
N GLU A 300 17.97 9.04 12.53
CA GLU A 300 16.85 9.86 12.08
C GLU A 300 17.14 11.34 12.27
N LEU A 301 16.67 12.17 11.34
CA LEU A 301 16.74 13.61 11.44
C LEU A 301 15.63 14.14 12.36
N GLN A 302 15.93 15.18 13.14
CA GLN A 302 14.92 15.91 13.90
C GLN A 302 15.08 17.42 13.78
N MET A 303 13.98 18.13 13.49
CA MET A 303 13.86 19.56 13.70
C MET A 303 13.01 19.83 14.95
N LYS A 304 13.55 20.60 15.89
CA LYS A 304 12.86 20.95 17.14
C LYS A 304 12.31 22.39 17.07
N ARG A 305 11.21 22.65 17.77
CA ARG A 305 10.62 23.99 18.01
C ARG A 305 10.22 24.75 16.73
N VAL A 306 9.77 24.02 15.72
CA VAL A 306 9.27 24.57 14.45
C VAL A 306 7.93 25.26 14.69
N ALA A 307 7.67 26.43 14.09
CA ALA A 307 6.36 27.09 14.19
C ALA A 307 5.21 26.19 13.73
N ALA A 308 4.00 26.39 14.26
CA ALA A 308 2.85 25.50 14.04
C ALA A 308 2.53 25.28 12.55
N ASN A 309 2.71 26.31 11.71
CA ASN A 309 2.48 26.31 10.26
C ASN A 309 3.74 26.08 9.40
N HIS A 310 4.87 25.72 10.00
CA HIS A 310 6.13 25.45 9.27
C HIS A 310 6.38 23.96 9.05
N CYS A 311 5.40 23.08 9.32
CA CYS A 311 5.58 21.63 9.18
C CYS A 311 5.97 21.24 7.76
N ARG A 312 5.34 21.82 6.74
CA ARG A 312 5.67 21.57 5.32
C ARG A 312 7.07 22.06 4.95
N ALA A 313 7.44 23.26 5.39
CA ALA A 313 8.77 23.83 5.17
C ALA A 313 9.88 22.97 5.82
N ALA A 314 9.66 22.53 7.06
CA ALA A 314 10.58 21.63 7.76
C ALA A 314 10.70 20.28 7.05
N ARG A 315 9.58 19.67 6.62
CA ARG A 315 9.59 18.42 5.84
C ARG A 315 10.37 18.57 4.54
N PHE A 316 10.20 19.67 3.83
CA PHE A 316 10.94 19.99 2.59
C PHE A 316 12.46 20.09 2.85
N LEU A 317 12.87 20.86 3.87
CA LEU A 317 14.29 21.02 4.19
C LEU A 317 14.91 19.69 4.64
N MET A 318 14.23 18.95 5.53
CA MET A 318 14.71 17.67 6.03
C MET A 318 14.82 16.60 4.92
N ASP A 319 13.92 16.57 3.94
CA ASP A 319 14.05 15.67 2.76
C ASP A 319 15.29 16.00 1.93
N THR A 320 15.55 17.30 1.73
CA THR A 320 16.73 17.77 0.99
C THR A 320 18.02 17.40 1.74
N VAL A 321 18.05 17.62 3.07
CA VAL A 321 19.16 17.23 3.94
C VAL A 321 19.39 15.73 3.90
N ALA A 322 18.34 14.92 4.02
CA ALA A 322 18.44 13.47 4.04
C ALA A 322 19.08 12.90 2.76
N ARG A 323 18.69 13.43 1.59
CA ARG A 323 19.29 13.03 0.31
C ARG A 323 20.76 13.42 0.22
N LYS A 324 21.09 14.65 0.62
CA LYS A 324 22.48 15.13 0.66
C LYS A 324 23.34 14.28 1.58
N LEU A 325 22.81 13.94 2.76
CA LEU A 325 23.48 13.11 3.76
C LEU A 325 23.78 11.72 3.22
N LEU A 326 22.82 11.06 2.55
CA LEU A 326 23.06 9.77 1.92
C LEU A 326 24.14 9.83 0.83
N ALA A 327 24.08 10.84 -0.04
CA ALA A 327 25.09 11.04 -1.08
C ALA A 327 26.48 11.29 -0.48
N HIS A 328 26.56 12.05 0.61
CA HIS A 328 27.79 12.30 1.34
C HIS A 328 28.35 11.02 1.97
N VAL A 329 27.52 10.25 2.66
CA VAL A 329 27.92 8.99 3.31
C VAL A 329 28.42 7.97 2.30
N ALA A 330 27.79 7.88 1.12
CA ALA A 330 28.26 7.01 0.04
C ALA A 330 29.67 7.36 -0.49
N GLN A 331 30.13 8.60 -0.28
CA GLN A 331 31.46 9.08 -0.68
C GLN A 331 32.50 8.98 0.44
N LEU A 332 32.09 8.63 1.66
CA LEU A 332 33.00 8.51 2.78
C LEU A 332 33.90 7.28 2.62
N ALA A 333 35.21 7.47 2.81
CA ALA A 333 36.15 6.34 2.88
C ALA A 333 35.83 5.41 4.07
N PRO A 334 36.17 4.11 3.98
CA PRO A 334 36.09 3.20 5.12
C PRO A 334 36.88 3.76 6.32
N SER A 335 36.31 3.64 7.53
CA SER A 335 36.92 4.11 8.78
C SER A 335 36.40 3.28 9.95
N ASP A 336 37.22 3.10 10.98
CA ASP A 336 36.84 2.47 12.25
C ASP A 336 36.05 3.43 13.18
N GLU A 337 35.99 4.72 12.84
CA GLU A 337 35.20 5.70 13.58
C GLU A 337 33.68 5.49 13.33
N PRO A 338 32.84 5.47 14.38
CA PRO A 338 31.38 5.34 14.24
C PRO A 338 30.80 6.40 13.28
N LEU A 339 29.93 5.96 12.38
CA LEU A 339 29.38 6.79 11.32
C LEU A 339 28.69 8.05 11.87
N GLU A 340 28.00 7.92 13.00
CA GLU A 340 27.27 8.99 13.68
C GLU A 340 28.18 10.14 14.10
N ARG A 341 29.42 9.84 14.51
CA ARG A 341 30.40 10.87 14.87
C ARG A 341 30.93 11.59 13.63
N ARG A 342 31.12 10.86 12.54
CA ARG A 342 31.63 11.38 11.27
C ARG A 342 30.65 12.30 10.56
N ILE A 343 29.36 12.17 10.84
CA ILE A 343 28.27 12.99 10.29
C ILE A 343 27.69 14.00 11.29
N SER A 344 28.18 13.99 12.54
CA SER A 344 27.80 14.94 13.59
C SER A 344 28.69 16.19 13.53
N ASP A 345 28.09 17.33 13.86
CA ASP A 345 28.72 18.66 13.85
C ASP A 345 29.25 19.10 12.49
N VAL A 346 28.81 18.42 11.42
CA VAL A 346 29.15 18.74 10.04
C VAL A 346 28.20 19.80 9.49
N GLU A 347 28.76 20.80 8.82
CA GLU A 347 28.01 21.76 8.02
C GLU A 347 27.84 21.25 6.59
N PHE A 348 26.60 21.02 6.18
CA PHE A 348 26.22 20.60 4.83
C PHE A 348 25.82 21.81 3.99
N PRO A 349 26.50 22.05 2.85
CA PRO A 349 26.04 23.01 1.87
C PRO A 349 24.93 22.38 1.01
N LEU A 350 23.78 23.04 0.99
CA LEU A 350 22.64 22.71 0.15
C LEU A 350 22.48 23.74 -0.98
N SER A 351 22.05 23.25 -2.13
CA SER A 351 21.73 24.04 -3.32
C SER A 351 20.43 23.53 -3.95
N ARG A 352 19.90 24.27 -4.94
CA ARG A 352 18.73 23.82 -5.72
C ARG A 352 18.97 22.48 -6.43
N ALA A 353 20.22 22.11 -6.71
CA ALA A 353 20.55 20.82 -7.31
C ALA A 353 20.29 19.62 -6.36
N ASP A 354 20.24 19.87 -5.06
CA ASP A 354 19.98 18.86 -4.04
C ASP A 354 18.48 18.62 -3.82
N VAL A 355 17.61 19.49 -4.35
CA VAL A 355 16.15 19.40 -4.23
C VAL A 355 15.60 18.37 -5.22
N SER A 356 14.74 17.48 -4.75
CA SER A 356 14.10 16.48 -5.61
C SER A 356 13.09 17.12 -6.56
N ARG A 357 13.30 16.94 -7.87
CA ARG A 357 12.34 17.36 -8.92
C ARG A 357 10.97 16.67 -8.82
N ARG A 358 10.90 15.54 -8.10
CA ARG A 358 9.66 14.78 -7.83
C ARG A 358 9.29 14.78 -6.34
N GLY A 359 9.89 15.68 -5.56
CA GLY A 359 9.71 15.72 -4.12
C GLY A 359 8.28 16.08 -3.75
N ARG A 360 7.69 15.31 -2.82
CA ARG A 360 6.31 15.49 -2.33
C ARG A 360 5.98 16.90 -1.80
N PHE A 361 7.00 17.68 -1.44
CA PHE A 361 6.86 19.01 -0.84
C PHE A 361 7.28 20.15 -1.79
N VAL A 362 7.61 19.83 -3.05
CA VAL A 362 7.95 20.80 -4.10
C VAL A 362 6.68 21.18 -4.86
N MET A 363 6.38 22.47 -4.97
CA MET A 363 5.28 22.93 -5.82
C MET A 363 5.78 23.07 -7.26
N PRO A 364 5.10 22.47 -8.25
CA PRO A 364 5.34 22.80 -9.64
C PRO A 364 5.04 24.27 -9.90
N GLY A 365 5.92 24.96 -10.61
CA GLY A 365 5.54 26.16 -11.39
C GLY A 365 5.86 27.55 -10.84
N ARG A 366 6.34 27.73 -9.61
CA ARG A 366 6.92 29.03 -9.17
C ARG A 366 7.98 28.83 -8.09
N TYR A 367 9.22 29.10 -8.44
CA TYR A 367 10.30 29.27 -7.46
C TYR A 367 10.42 30.75 -7.14
N PRO A 368 10.51 31.18 -5.87
CA PRO A 368 10.89 32.56 -5.59
C PRO A 368 12.27 32.81 -6.21
N GLU A 369 12.38 33.82 -7.07
CA GLU A 369 13.68 34.31 -7.52
C GLU A 369 14.42 34.89 -6.31
N THR A 370 15.73 34.69 -6.26
CA THR A 370 16.56 35.19 -5.17
C THR A 370 17.85 35.74 -5.72
N ASP A 371 18.16 36.98 -5.35
CA ASP A 371 19.43 37.64 -5.70
C ASP A 371 20.59 37.16 -4.81
N GLU A 372 20.29 36.46 -3.71
CA GLU A 372 21.30 35.91 -2.80
C GLU A 372 22.05 34.72 -3.39
N GLN A 373 23.37 34.89 -3.52
CA GLN A 373 24.30 33.89 -4.04
C GLN A 373 24.91 33.03 -2.92
N GLY A 374 25.19 31.76 -3.22
CA GLY A 374 25.90 30.82 -2.34
C GLY A 374 25.03 29.67 -1.81
N PRO A 375 25.62 28.66 -1.15
CA PRO A 375 24.90 27.51 -0.61
C PRO A 375 24.12 27.87 0.66
N VAL A 376 22.99 27.19 0.87
CA VAL A 376 22.30 27.16 2.17
C VAL A 376 23.09 26.25 3.10
N ARG A 377 23.58 26.80 4.21
CA ARG A 377 24.35 26.03 5.20
C ARG A 377 23.41 25.43 6.24
N VAL A 378 23.55 24.13 6.47
CA VAL A 378 22.80 23.36 7.50
C VAL A 378 23.79 22.64 8.39
N ARG A 379 23.61 22.70 9.70
CA ARG A 379 24.43 21.96 10.66
C ARG A 379 23.66 20.77 11.21
N LEU A 380 24.28 19.60 11.20
CA LEU A 380 23.76 18.40 11.85
C LEU A 380 24.37 18.24 13.24
N VAL A 381 23.56 18.04 14.28
CA VAL A 381 24.06 17.85 15.65
C VAL A 381 23.49 16.57 16.23
N LEU A 382 24.35 15.65 16.65
CA LEU A 382 23.92 14.42 17.30
C LEU A 382 23.51 14.69 18.75
N GLU A 383 22.26 14.43 19.12
CA GLU A 383 21.78 14.49 20.51
C GLU A 383 20.95 13.24 20.87
N GLY A 384 21.08 12.78 22.12
CA GLY A 384 20.23 11.72 22.68
C GLY A 384 18.80 12.20 22.97
N PHE A 385 17.83 11.28 22.88
CA PHE A 385 16.39 11.55 23.00
C PHE A 385 15.93 12.23 24.31
N THR A 386 16.64 12.09 25.44
CA THR A 386 16.08 12.35 26.80
C THR A 386 16.75 13.43 27.63
N ARG A 387 17.59 14.32 27.09
CA ARG A 387 18.36 15.24 27.95
C ARG A 387 17.58 16.42 28.58
N GLY A 388 16.25 16.36 28.75
CA GLY A 388 15.48 17.55 29.18
C GLY A 388 14.12 17.40 29.88
N SER A 389 13.62 16.24 30.31
CA SER A 389 12.37 16.24 31.10
C SER A 389 12.19 15.07 32.09
N ASP A 390 12.24 15.40 33.38
CA ASP A 390 11.79 14.57 34.51
C ASP A 390 10.26 14.46 34.60
N ARG A 391 9.57 14.02 33.52
CA ARG A 391 8.10 13.86 33.55
C ARG A 391 7.65 12.41 33.36
N LYS A 392 6.75 12.02 34.27
CA LYS A 392 6.13 10.70 34.42
C LYS A 392 5.71 10.07 33.09
N ARG A 393 6.17 8.84 32.90
CA ARG A 393 5.99 7.97 31.73
C ARG A 393 4.50 7.73 31.44
N GLY A 394 4.05 8.16 30.27
CA GLY A 394 2.77 7.75 29.68
C GLY A 394 2.91 6.48 28.84
N MET A 395 1.80 5.79 28.60
CA MET A 395 1.70 4.46 27.98
C MET A 395 2.39 4.31 26.60
N LEU A 396 2.54 5.40 25.83
CA LEU A 396 3.31 5.41 24.57
C LEU A 396 4.84 5.32 24.76
N SER A 397 5.36 5.63 25.95
CA SER A 397 6.77 5.44 26.30
C SER A 397 7.16 3.95 26.36
N GLY A 398 6.20 3.05 26.59
CA GLY A 398 6.45 1.61 26.72
C GLY A 398 6.83 0.93 25.41
N LEU A 399 6.34 1.42 24.28
CA LEU A 399 6.62 0.84 22.96
C LEU A 399 8.03 1.19 22.44
N LEU A 400 8.60 2.31 22.91
CA LEU A 400 9.93 2.78 22.52
C LEU A 400 11.06 2.29 23.45
N THR A 401 10.73 1.75 24.64
CA THR A 401 11.70 1.31 25.65
C THR A 401 12.25 -0.11 25.47
N ALA A 402 11.94 -0.81 24.36
CA ALA A 402 12.57 -2.10 24.05
C ALA A 402 14.05 -1.96 23.62
N PHE A 403 14.53 -0.74 23.41
CA PHE A 403 15.93 -0.42 23.11
C PHE A 403 16.51 0.45 24.23
N ARG A 404 17.35 -0.12 25.10
CA ARG A 404 18.00 0.61 26.22
C ARG A 404 19.26 1.38 25.79
N SER A 405 19.15 2.14 24.71
CA SER A 405 20.02 3.28 24.42
C SER A 405 19.11 4.29 23.75
N ASP A 406 18.94 5.47 24.35
CA ASP A 406 18.13 6.52 23.73
C ASP A 406 18.62 6.71 22.30
N PRO A 407 17.77 6.55 21.26
CA PRO A 407 18.23 6.66 19.89
C PRO A 407 18.81 8.07 19.70
N GLU A 408 20.08 8.13 19.29
CA GLU A 408 20.72 9.39 18.94
C GLU A 408 20.06 9.92 17.68
N LEU A 409 19.62 11.18 17.73
CA LEU A 409 18.96 11.86 16.62
C LEU A 409 19.91 12.92 16.06
N LEU A 410 19.86 13.09 14.73
CA LEU A 410 20.59 14.14 14.05
C LEU A 410 19.71 15.38 13.93
N HIS A 411 20.03 16.38 14.73
CA HIS A 411 19.34 17.64 14.74
C HIS A 411 19.71 18.50 13.54
N VAL A 412 18.70 18.85 12.76
CA VAL A 412 18.83 19.79 11.64
C VAL A 412 18.72 21.20 12.19
N THR A 413 19.84 21.93 12.21
CA THR A 413 19.99 23.23 12.87
C THR A 413 20.66 24.27 11.96
N PRO A 414 20.48 25.57 12.23
CA PRO A 414 21.30 26.60 11.58
C PRO A 414 22.80 26.47 11.92
N PRO A 415 23.67 27.05 11.07
CA PRO A 415 25.08 27.23 11.37
C PRO A 415 25.32 27.98 12.69
N ARG A 416 26.48 27.77 13.31
CA ARG A 416 26.81 28.36 14.62
C ARG A 416 26.85 29.89 14.60
N ASP A 417 27.20 30.47 13.46
CA ASP A 417 27.32 31.91 13.22
C ASP A 417 25.98 32.57 12.83
N HIS A 418 24.88 31.82 12.77
CA HIS A 418 23.58 32.37 12.44
C HIS A 418 22.99 33.19 13.61
N ALA A 419 22.81 34.49 13.40
CA ALA A 419 22.30 35.42 14.42
C ALA A 419 20.77 35.48 14.54
N GLY A 420 20.01 34.85 13.64
CA GLY A 420 18.56 34.88 13.59
C GLY A 420 17.85 33.74 14.34
N THR A 421 16.52 33.72 14.27
CA THR A 421 15.72 32.63 14.85
C THR A 421 15.71 31.39 13.94
N ASN A 422 15.46 30.20 14.51
CA ASN A 422 15.31 28.97 13.71
C ASN A 422 14.21 29.09 12.65
N ASP A 423 13.11 29.80 12.94
CA ASP A 423 12.03 30.03 11.98
C ASP A 423 12.48 30.95 10.83
N ALA A 424 13.23 32.01 11.13
CA ALA A 424 13.78 32.91 10.12
C ALA A 424 14.77 32.17 9.22
N TRP A 425 15.66 31.38 9.82
CA TRP A 425 16.59 30.52 9.10
C TRP A 425 15.88 29.49 8.22
N LEU A 426 14.87 28.79 8.73
CA LEU A 426 14.12 27.79 7.97
C LEU A 426 13.44 28.43 6.76
N ARG A 427 12.78 29.57 6.95
CA ARG A 427 12.13 30.29 5.85
C ARG A 427 13.13 30.73 4.79
N GLU A 428 14.24 31.30 5.20
CA GLU A 428 15.29 31.76 4.30
C GLU A 428 15.93 30.60 3.52
N SER A 429 16.24 29.51 4.23
CA SER A 429 16.76 28.28 3.64
C SER A 429 15.80 27.70 2.60
N CYS A 430 14.52 27.59 2.95
CA CYS A 430 13.48 27.13 2.03
C CYS A 430 13.38 28.05 0.80
N ARG A 431 13.32 29.38 0.99
CA ARG A 431 13.22 30.35 -0.11
C ARG A 431 14.36 30.18 -1.11
N ARG A 432 15.60 30.10 -0.64
CA ARG A 432 16.78 29.90 -1.50
C ARG A 432 16.77 28.57 -2.24
N LEU A 433 16.25 27.53 -1.60
CA LEU A 433 16.05 26.21 -2.20
C LEU A 433 14.78 26.11 -3.08
N GLY A 434 13.99 27.18 -3.19
CA GLY A 434 12.83 27.23 -4.07
C GLY A 434 11.49 26.89 -3.42
N HIS A 435 11.39 26.93 -2.10
CA HIS A 435 10.14 26.73 -1.37
C HIS A 435 9.75 27.99 -0.61
N ASP A 436 8.59 28.56 -0.93
CA ASP A 436 8.08 29.74 -0.22
C ASP A 436 7.38 29.33 1.08
N ALA A 437 8.04 29.60 2.21
CA ALA A 437 7.51 29.32 3.54
C ALA A 437 6.87 30.59 4.14
N PRO A 438 5.60 30.52 4.59
CA PRO A 438 4.90 31.67 5.16
C PRO A 438 5.57 32.16 6.47
N PRO A 439 5.26 33.37 6.96
CA PRO A 439 5.64 33.79 8.31
C PRO A 439 5.15 32.79 9.39
N PRO A 440 5.87 32.64 10.52
CA PRO A 440 5.47 31.75 11.60
C PRO A 440 4.14 32.19 12.21
N ARG A 441 3.26 31.22 12.48
CA ARG A 441 1.92 31.41 13.07
C ARG A 441 1.68 30.47 14.25
N ARG A 442 0.73 30.85 15.10
CA ARG A 442 0.21 30.05 16.22
C ARG A 442 -0.83 29.04 15.75
N LEU A 443 -1.05 27.98 16.52
CA LEU A 443 -1.97 26.90 16.14
C LEU A 443 -3.44 27.35 16.09
N ASP A 444 -3.82 28.28 16.97
CA ASP A 444 -5.17 28.86 17.03
C ASP A 444 -5.52 29.69 15.78
N GLU A 445 -4.53 30.12 14.99
CA GLU A 445 -4.75 30.80 13.71
C GLU A 445 -5.14 29.85 12.57
N LEU A 446 -5.08 28.52 12.75
CA LEU A 446 -5.38 27.53 11.70
C LEU A 446 -6.74 27.76 11.04
N GLU A 447 -7.80 27.88 11.85
CA GLU A 447 -9.16 28.10 11.35
C GLU A 447 -9.23 29.37 10.50
N THR A 448 -8.66 30.47 11.00
CA THR A 448 -8.60 31.74 10.28
C THR A 448 -7.85 31.60 8.96
N GLN A 449 -6.73 30.90 8.94
CA GLN A 449 -5.97 30.67 7.70
C GLN A 449 -6.72 29.79 6.70
N MET A 450 -7.47 28.79 7.15
CA MET A 450 -8.35 27.98 6.30
C MET A 450 -9.44 28.84 5.65
N GLN A 451 -10.04 29.76 6.41
CA GLN A 451 -11.05 30.68 5.87
C GLN A 451 -10.45 31.70 4.89
N VAL A 452 -9.23 32.21 5.14
CA VAL A 452 -8.50 33.06 4.20
C VAL A 452 -8.22 32.30 2.90
N ALA A 453 -7.74 31.06 2.98
CA ALA A 453 -7.47 30.22 1.82
C ALA A 453 -8.75 29.91 1.03
N SER A 454 -9.86 29.61 1.70
CA SER A 454 -11.16 29.40 1.06
C SER A 454 -11.73 30.66 0.41
N ARG A 455 -11.51 31.86 0.98
CA ARG A 455 -11.91 33.12 0.33
C ARG A 455 -11.12 33.37 -0.95
N LYS A 456 -9.79 33.27 -0.87
CA LYS A 456 -8.93 33.28 -2.06
C LYS A 456 -9.37 32.23 -3.06
N ALA A 457 -9.90 31.11 -2.56
CA ALA A 457 -10.38 30.07 -3.42
C ALA A 457 -11.56 30.50 -4.30
N ARG A 458 -12.54 31.13 -3.67
CA ARG A 458 -13.72 31.65 -4.35
C ARG A 458 -13.43 32.87 -5.22
N GLU A 459 -12.52 33.74 -4.79
CA GLU A 459 -12.15 34.97 -5.51
C GLU A 459 -11.61 34.69 -6.92
N THR A 460 -10.90 33.58 -7.13
CA THR A 460 -10.40 33.22 -8.47
C THR A 460 -11.27 32.19 -9.19
N LEU A 461 -12.45 31.86 -8.68
CA LEU A 461 -13.30 30.80 -9.24
C LEU A 461 -13.76 31.14 -10.68
N ALA A 462 -13.95 32.43 -10.99
CA ALA A 462 -14.29 32.90 -12.33
C ALA A 462 -13.19 32.61 -13.37
N GLU A 463 -11.92 32.79 -13.00
CA GLU A 463 -10.77 32.44 -13.85
C GLU A 463 -10.71 30.92 -14.10
N TRP A 464 -10.97 30.13 -13.05
CA TRP A 464 -10.98 28.67 -13.13
C TRP A 464 -12.11 28.13 -14.00
N ARG A 465 -13.28 28.77 -13.96
CA ARG A 465 -14.40 28.50 -14.87
C ARG A 465 -14.01 28.74 -16.32
N GLU A 466 -13.33 29.84 -16.60
CA GLU A 466 -12.88 30.16 -17.96
C GLU A 466 -11.87 29.12 -18.48
N ARG A 467 -10.92 28.71 -17.62
CA ARG A 467 -9.99 27.63 -17.93
C ARG A 467 -10.70 26.30 -18.20
N PHE A 468 -11.70 25.95 -17.38
CA PHE A 468 -12.49 24.74 -17.59
C PHE A 468 -13.25 24.77 -18.93
N ARG A 469 -13.90 25.91 -19.25
CA ARG A 469 -14.65 26.10 -20.50
C ARG A 469 -13.79 26.13 -21.75
N SER A 470 -12.55 26.60 -21.62
CA SER A 470 -11.54 26.56 -22.69
C SER A 470 -11.08 25.13 -23.03
N GLY A 471 -11.47 24.14 -22.23
CA GLY A 471 -11.05 22.75 -22.34
C GLY A 471 -9.81 22.45 -21.51
N LEU A 472 -9.85 21.36 -20.77
CA LEU A 472 -8.70 20.85 -20.02
C LEU A 472 -7.96 19.78 -20.83
N PRO A 473 -6.66 19.56 -20.56
CA PRO A 473 -5.95 18.39 -21.07
C PRO A 473 -6.68 17.07 -20.78
N PRO A 474 -6.61 16.03 -21.65
CA PRO A 474 -7.41 14.80 -21.55
C PRO A 474 -7.24 13.99 -20.26
N ASP A 475 -6.13 14.19 -19.56
CA ASP A 475 -5.73 13.53 -18.32
C ASP A 475 -5.99 14.39 -17.07
N GLN A 476 -6.38 15.65 -17.24
CA GLN A 476 -6.68 16.59 -16.17
C GLN A 476 -8.19 16.74 -15.94
N ALA A 477 -8.52 16.98 -14.67
CA ALA A 477 -9.88 17.28 -14.24
C ALA A 477 -9.87 18.39 -13.20
N LEU A 478 -10.94 19.18 -13.22
CA LEU A 478 -11.24 20.13 -12.16
C LEU A 478 -12.00 19.43 -11.04
N ALA A 479 -11.54 19.60 -9.80
CA ALA A 479 -12.29 19.24 -8.61
C ALA A 479 -12.58 20.48 -7.75
N ILE A 480 -13.77 20.49 -7.16
CA ILE A 480 -14.17 21.49 -6.16
C ILE A 480 -14.44 20.79 -4.83
N LYS A 481 -14.21 21.51 -3.74
CA LYS A 481 -14.47 21.05 -2.37
C LYS A 481 -15.72 21.75 -1.86
N VAL A 482 -16.67 20.98 -1.32
CA VAL A 482 -17.93 21.50 -0.79
C VAL A 482 -18.21 20.95 0.59
N GLY A 483 -18.90 21.73 1.43
CA GLY A 483 -19.28 21.31 2.78
C GLY A 483 -20.68 20.71 2.79
N LEU A 484 -20.79 19.42 3.09
CA LEU A 484 -22.05 18.72 3.33
C LEU A 484 -22.46 18.82 4.79
N ALA A 485 -23.77 18.89 5.05
CA ALA A 485 -24.29 18.86 6.42
C ALA A 485 -24.11 17.46 7.04
N THR A 486 -23.69 17.42 8.30
CA THR A 486 -23.55 16.18 9.07
C THR A 486 -24.72 15.93 10.00
N THR A 487 -24.88 14.70 10.51
CA THR A 487 -25.93 14.38 11.50
C THR A 487 -25.80 15.20 12.79
N ALA A 488 -24.58 15.56 13.17
CA ALA A 488 -24.27 16.44 14.30
C ALA A 488 -24.42 17.95 14.00
N GLY A 489 -25.01 18.35 12.86
CA GLY A 489 -25.19 19.76 12.49
C GLY A 489 -23.89 20.50 12.13
N ARG A 490 -22.79 19.77 11.88
CA ARG A 490 -21.51 20.33 11.42
C ARG A 490 -21.41 20.23 9.90
N ARG A 491 -20.27 20.64 9.36
CA ARG A 491 -19.92 20.45 7.94
C ARG A 491 -18.80 19.43 7.77
N GLU A 492 -19.02 18.55 6.82
CA GLU A 492 -18.05 17.59 6.32
C GLU A 492 -17.63 17.99 4.90
N PHE A 493 -16.34 18.23 4.67
CA PHE A 493 -15.86 18.70 3.37
C PHE A 493 -15.46 17.54 2.45
N VAL A 494 -16.07 17.51 1.26
CA VAL A 494 -15.92 16.45 0.26
C VAL A 494 -15.47 17.00 -1.08
N TRP A 495 -14.80 16.18 -1.89
CA TRP A 495 -14.38 16.51 -3.25
C TRP A 495 -15.40 16.07 -4.29
N VAL A 496 -15.68 16.96 -5.23
CA VAL A 496 -16.57 16.76 -6.36
C VAL A 496 -15.82 17.08 -7.65
N ARG A 497 -15.73 16.11 -8.54
CA ARG A 497 -15.17 16.30 -9.88
C ARG A 497 -16.17 17.03 -10.75
N VAL A 498 -15.77 18.17 -11.29
CA VAL A 498 -16.61 18.99 -12.16
C VAL A 498 -16.77 18.30 -13.51
N THR A 499 -18.01 18.10 -13.92
CA THR A 499 -18.38 17.53 -15.23
C THR A 499 -19.00 18.57 -16.15
N ASP A 500 -19.67 19.59 -15.59
CA ASP A 500 -20.23 20.70 -16.37
C ASP A 500 -20.32 21.97 -15.50
N TRP A 501 -20.38 23.14 -16.16
CA TRP A 501 -20.50 24.43 -15.51
C TRP A 501 -21.46 25.35 -16.26
N LEU A 502 -22.70 25.39 -15.77
CA LEU A 502 -23.82 26.04 -16.42
C LEU A 502 -23.71 27.57 -16.43
N GLN A 503 -24.47 28.21 -17.32
CA GLN A 503 -24.42 29.66 -17.51
C GLN A 503 -24.93 30.45 -16.29
N ASP A 504 -25.81 29.86 -15.49
CA ASP A 504 -26.38 30.45 -14.28
C ASP A 504 -25.46 30.38 -13.05
N GLY A 505 -24.24 29.81 -13.19
CA GLY A 505 -23.30 29.62 -12.09
C GLY A 505 -23.51 28.31 -11.31
N THR A 506 -24.34 27.39 -11.81
CA THR A 506 -24.45 26.04 -11.25
C THR A 506 -23.32 25.15 -11.77
N ILE A 507 -22.59 24.52 -10.85
CA ILE A 507 -21.57 23.52 -11.13
C ILE A 507 -22.22 22.14 -11.02
N VAL A 508 -22.09 21.32 -12.06
CA VAL A 508 -22.50 19.91 -12.04
C VAL A 508 -21.26 19.05 -11.93
N GLY A 509 -21.29 18.06 -11.05
CA GLY A 509 -20.15 17.18 -10.86
C GLY A 509 -20.49 15.85 -10.21
N THR A 510 -19.49 14.98 -10.14
CA THR A 510 -19.57 13.66 -9.49
C THR A 510 -18.86 13.70 -8.14
N LEU A 511 -19.52 13.28 -7.07
CA LEU A 511 -18.93 13.13 -5.74
C LEU A 511 -17.84 12.05 -5.78
N GLU A 512 -16.59 12.40 -5.46
CA GLU A 512 -15.46 11.46 -5.47
C GLU A 512 -15.07 10.98 -4.08
N SER A 513 -15.26 11.82 -3.05
CA SER A 513 -15.03 11.42 -1.66
C SER A 513 -16.17 10.54 -1.15
N LYS A 514 -15.84 9.56 -0.29
CA LYS A 514 -16.83 8.84 0.51
C LYS A 514 -17.07 9.62 1.82
N PRO A 515 -18.19 10.37 1.97
CA PRO A 515 -18.49 11.04 3.22
C PRO A 515 -18.68 10.03 4.36
N ARG A 516 -18.27 10.40 5.56
CA ARG A 516 -18.33 9.56 6.77
C ARG A 516 -19.65 9.74 7.52
N ASP A 517 -20.15 10.97 7.59
CA ASP A 517 -21.31 11.36 8.39
C ASP A 517 -22.23 12.30 7.60
N CYS A 518 -22.53 11.99 6.34
CA CYS A 518 -23.49 12.72 5.50
C CYS A 518 -24.54 11.77 4.93
N PRO A 519 -25.66 11.54 5.65
CA PRO A 519 -26.72 10.65 5.18
C PRO A 519 -27.23 11.03 3.79
N GLY A 520 -27.39 10.03 2.93
CA GLY A 520 -27.88 10.21 1.57
C GLY A 520 -26.81 10.59 0.54
N TYR A 521 -25.54 10.76 0.91
CA TYR A 521 -24.47 11.03 -0.04
C TYR A 521 -23.54 9.82 -0.20
N GLU A 522 -23.35 9.37 -1.44
CA GLU A 522 -22.47 8.25 -1.79
C GLU A 522 -21.53 8.62 -2.94
N CYS A 523 -20.33 8.05 -2.94
CA CYS A 523 -19.35 8.25 -4.02
C CYS A 523 -19.96 7.83 -5.37
N GLY A 524 -19.70 8.61 -6.42
CA GLY A 524 -20.30 8.44 -7.74
C GLY A 524 -21.61 9.21 -7.95
N ARG A 525 -22.21 9.77 -6.89
CA ARG A 525 -23.45 10.56 -7.00
C ARG A 525 -23.22 11.87 -7.75
N GLU A 526 -24.15 12.23 -8.64
CA GLU A 526 -24.20 13.55 -9.25
C GLU A 526 -24.62 14.62 -8.23
N MET A 527 -23.92 15.75 -8.25
CA MET A 527 -24.17 16.91 -7.42
C MET A 527 -24.36 18.15 -8.28
N ARG A 528 -25.30 19.01 -7.87
CA ARG A 528 -25.50 20.35 -8.40
C ARG A 528 -25.18 21.34 -7.29
N ILE A 529 -24.22 22.22 -7.54
CA ILE A 529 -23.57 23.04 -6.52
C ILE A 529 -23.58 24.49 -7.00
N ALA A 530 -24.00 25.43 -6.15
CA ALA A 530 -23.87 26.83 -6.48
C ALA A 530 -22.41 27.29 -6.30
N GLU A 531 -21.90 28.17 -7.18
CA GLU A 531 -20.55 28.75 -7.05
C GLU A 531 -20.26 29.31 -5.63
N ALA A 532 -21.28 29.88 -4.98
CA ALA A 532 -21.16 30.43 -3.62
C ALA A 532 -20.89 29.36 -2.53
N GLU A 533 -21.20 28.09 -2.80
CA GLU A 533 -21.02 26.96 -1.88
C GLU A 533 -19.63 26.31 -2.00
N VAL A 534 -18.85 26.68 -3.02
CA VAL A 534 -17.50 26.18 -3.22
C VAL A 534 -16.60 26.66 -2.08
N PHE A 535 -16.00 25.69 -1.37
CA PHE A 535 -15.05 25.97 -0.30
C PHE A 535 -13.62 26.01 -0.79
N ASP A 536 -13.27 25.15 -1.76
CA ASP A 536 -11.94 25.11 -2.37
C ASP A 536 -11.96 24.52 -3.79
N ARG A 537 -10.85 24.58 -4.51
CA ARG A 537 -10.69 24.01 -5.86
C ARG A 537 -9.26 23.57 -6.15
N ALA A 538 -9.12 22.56 -7.01
CA ALA A 538 -7.84 22.02 -7.45
C ALA A 538 -7.96 21.43 -8.86
N PHE A 539 -6.86 21.47 -9.63
CA PHE A 539 -6.72 20.63 -10.82
C PHE A 539 -5.95 19.38 -10.44
N TYR A 540 -6.43 18.22 -10.89
CA TYR A 540 -5.72 16.98 -10.72
C TYR A 540 -5.57 16.25 -12.05
N GLU A 541 -4.50 15.49 -12.16
CA GLU A 541 -4.19 14.63 -13.28
C GLU A 541 -4.29 13.17 -12.84
N ARG A 542 -4.94 12.34 -13.64
CA ARG A 542 -5.28 10.94 -13.27
C ARG A 542 -4.06 10.10 -12.89
N ALA A 543 -2.89 10.40 -13.47
CA ALA A 543 -1.63 9.69 -13.22
C ALA A 543 -0.81 10.28 -12.05
N HIS A 544 -0.99 11.55 -11.72
CA HIS A 544 -0.05 12.31 -10.88
C HIS A 544 -0.70 13.01 -9.67
N GLY A 545 -2.02 12.94 -9.51
CA GLY A 545 -2.74 13.60 -8.41
C GLY A 545 -2.93 15.09 -8.67
N MET A 546 -3.05 15.91 -7.62
CA MET A 546 -3.23 17.36 -7.78
C MET A 546 -2.02 18.01 -8.46
N VAL A 547 -2.24 18.64 -9.60
CA VAL A 547 -1.22 19.39 -10.35
C VAL A 547 -1.23 20.86 -9.96
N GLU A 548 -2.43 21.40 -9.69
CA GLU A 548 -2.62 22.71 -9.06
C GLU A 548 -3.33 22.49 -7.72
N HIS A 549 -2.58 22.60 -6.63
CA HIS A 549 -3.04 22.24 -5.29
C HIS A 549 -4.10 23.22 -4.76
N ALA A 550 -5.00 22.66 -3.96
CA ALA A 550 -6.02 23.43 -3.26
C ALA A 550 -5.40 24.35 -2.19
N PRO A 551 -5.71 25.65 -2.16
CA PRO A 551 -5.27 26.57 -1.10
C PRO A 551 -5.48 26.06 0.33
N THR A 552 -6.62 25.43 0.65
CA THR A 552 -6.88 24.92 2.01
C THR A 552 -6.04 23.69 2.31
N ASP A 553 -5.69 22.89 1.31
CA ASP A 553 -4.82 21.73 1.46
C ASP A 553 -3.35 22.17 1.67
N ILE A 554 -2.93 23.27 1.06
CA ILE A 554 -1.63 23.91 1.32
C ILE A 554 -1.55 24.35 2.78
N VAL A 555 -2.56 25.07 3.28
CA VAL A 555 -2.63 25.50 4.69
C VAL A 555 -2.64 24.29 5.63
N ALA A 556 -3.41 23.25 5.32
CA ALA A 556 -3.42 22.03 6.12
C ALA A 556 -2.02 21.41 6.23
N ALA A 557 -1.32 21.28 5.10
CA ALA A 557 0.03 20.73 5.05
C ALA A 557 1.04 21.60 5.81
N GLU A 558 0.94 22.92 5.71
CA GLU A 558 1.73 23.89 6.50
C GLU A 558 1.56 23.64 8.00
N PHE A 559 0.33 23.46 8.46
CA PHE A 559 0.02 23.12 9.84
C PHE A 559 0.24 21.64 10.19
N GLY A 560 0.76 20.83 9.26
CA GLY A 560 1.07 19.41 9.43
C GLY A 560 -0.15 18.51 9.60
N ILE A 561 -1.29 18.92 9.08
CA ILE A 561 -2.50 18.11 8.99
C ILE A 561 -2.39 17.31 7.69
N ASP A 562 -2.19 15.99 7.82
CA ASP A 562 -2.12 15.13 6.66
C ASP A 562 -3.55 14.89 6.14
N LEU A 563 -3.94 15.69 5.14
CA LEU A 563 -5.14 15.43 4.36
C LEU A 563 -4.85 14.25 3.44
N GLN A 564 -5.54 13.13 3.62
CA GLN A 564 -5.43 12.04 2.65
C GLN A 564 -5.81 12.58 1.27
N ALA A 565 -5.19 12.09 0.20
CA ALA A 565 -5.69 12.33 -1.15
C ALA A 565 -7.11 11.73 -1.24
N GLY A 566 -8.14 12.58 -1.15
CA GLY A 566 -9.55 12.20 -1.03
C GLY A 566 -10.13 12.16 0.40
N GLY A 567 -9.35 12.55 1.42
CA GLY A 567 -9.74 12.51 2.83
C GLY A 567 -10.56 13.73 3.27
N THR A 568 -11.65 13.44 3.96
CA THR A 568 -12.57 14.42 4.49
C THR A 568 -12.02 15.22 5.69
N LEU A 569 -12.17 16.54 5.69
CA LEU A 569 -12.09 17.39 6.91
C LEU A 569 -13.46 17.45 7.60
N ALA A 570 -13.50 17.10 8.90
CA ALA A 570 -14.58 17.50 9.80
C ALA A 570 -14.08 18.72 10.59
N PHE A 571 -14.66 19.89 10.35
CA PHE A 571 -14.39 21.08 11.17
C PHE A 571 -15.25 21.05 12.43
N LEU A 572 -14.65 21.33 13.58
CA LEU A 572 -15.37 21.70 14.80
C LEU A 572 -15.84 23.15 14.63
N GLY A 573 -16.97 23.34 13.96
CA GLY A 573 -17.61 24.65 13.87
C GLY A 573 -18.11 25.08 15.24
N GLY A 574 -17.49 26.13 15.80
CA GLY A 574 -18.17 27.02 16.74
C GLY A 574 -19.15 27.89 15.94
N SER A 575 -20.41 27.92 16.39
CA SER A 575 -21.41 28.90 15.96
C SER A 575 -21.03 30.32 16.41
N PRO A 576 -21.63 31.39 15.84
CA PRO A 576 -21.35 32.78 16.20
C PRO A 576 -21.50 33.09 17.70
#